data_AF-A0A353WKS0-F1
#
_entry.id   AF-A0A353WKS0-F1
#
_cell.length_a   1.000
_cell.length_b   1.000
_cell.length_c   1.000
_cell.angle_alpha   90.00
_cell.angle_beta   90.00
_cell.angle_gamma   90.00
#
_symmetry.space_group_name_H-M   'P 1'
#
loop_
_entity.id
_entity.type
_entity.pdbx_description
1 polymer ?
#
loop_
_entity_poly.entity_id
_entity_poly.type
_entity_poly.pdbx_seq_one_letter_code
_entity_poly.pdbx_strand_id
1 'polypeptide(L)'
;MENIKVLEQLYRYIAHGYSLFPVHSVKDSKCTCANKDCKSIGKHSKTYNGLMNATNNIKTIKEMSNLWIDSNIGIATGRVSGIVVLDVDPRDDGDELLRVLTAQYQDLPRTVTALSGGGGLHYYFKYPESGIMSRNAFRSGLDFKSDDDWIIAPQSIHKSGQTYKWQEGFSPSDIPLALLPEWLHNLITS
;
A
#
# COMPACT_ATOMS: atom_id res chain seq x y z
N MET A 1 25.79 -1.76 -8.28
CA MET A 1 25.52 -1.62 -6.83
C MET A 1 24.08 -1.23 -6.55
N GLU A 2 23.52 -0.25 -7.28
CA GLU A 2 22.13 0.22 -7.09
C GLU A 2 21.05 -0.87 -7.30
N ASN A 3 21.19 -1.68 -8.36
CA ASN A 3 20.28 -2.79 -8.64
C ASN A 3 20.24 -3.85 -7.51
N ILE A 4 21.35 -4.06 -6.80
CA ILE A 4 21.40 -5.04 -5.69
C ILE A 4 20.54 -4.57 -4.51
N LYS A 5 20.65 -3.29 -4.13
CA LYS A 5 19.88 -2.72 -3.02
C LYS A 5 18.37 -2.76 -3.28
N VAL A 6 17.96 -2.45 -4.51
CA VAL A 6 16.55 -2.53 -4.92
C VAL A 6 16.03 -3.96 -4.80
N LEU A 7 16.78 -4.95 -5.29
CA LEU A 7 16.35 -6.36 -5.18
C LEU A 7 16.28 -6.84 -3.73
N GLU A 8 17.25 -6.49 -2.88
CA GLU A 8 17.21 -6.81 -1.44
C GLU A 8 15.94 -6.28 -0.77
N GLN A 9 15.55 -5.06 -1.12
CA GLN A 9 14.34 -4.44 -0.62
C GLN A 9 13.08 -5.16 -1.09
N LEU A 10 12.99 -5.50 -2.38
CA LEU A 10 11.86 -6.26 -2.93
C LEU A 10 11.75 -7.64 -2.27
N TYR A 11 12.88 -8.31 -2.02
CA TYR A 11 12.90 -9.60 -1.36
C TYR A 11 12.41 -9.56 0.08
N ARG A 12 12.63 -8.46 0.81
CA ARG A 12 12.05 -8.28 2.14
C ARG A 12 10.52 -8.24 2.09
N TYR A 13 9.93 -7.59 1.11
CA TYR A 13 8.48 -7.60 0.93
C TYR A 13 7.95 -8.98 0.53
N ILE A 14 8.64 -9.66 -0.39
CA ILE A 14 8.30 -11.02 -0.82
C ILE A 14 8.37 -12.02 0.33
N ALA A 15 9.34 -11.86 1.24
CA ALA A 15 9.46 -12.70 2.44
C ALA A 15 8.24 -12.60 3.37
N HIS A 16 7.50 -11.48 3.29
CA HIS A 16 6.22 -11.27 3.99
C HIS A 16 5.00 -11.69 3.16
N GLY A 17 5.21 -12.36 2.03
CA GLY A 17 4.18 -12.88 1.15
C GLY A 17 3.60 -11.87 0.16
N TYR A 18 4.11 -10.63 0.12
CA TYR A 18 3.52 -9.58 -0.71
C TYR A 18 3.84 -9.75 -2.19
N SER A 19 2.79 -9.60 -3.01
CA SER A 19 2.88 -9.59 -4.46
C SER A 19 3.08 -8.17 -4.98
N LEU A 20 4.15 -7.96 -5.75
CA LEU A 20 4.66 -6.64 -6.09
C LEU A 20 4.58 -6.37 -7.58
N PHE A 21 4.46 -5.10 -7.95
CA PHE A 21 4.65 -4.64 -9.32
C PHE A 21 5.29 -3.24 -9.38
N PRO A 22 6.02 -2.90 -10.46
CA PRO A 22 6.71 -1.62 -10.57
C PRO A 22 5.72 -0.49 -10.88
N VAL A 23 5.88 0.62 -10.14
CA VAL A 23 5.08 1.84 -10.26
C VAL A 23 6.00 2.98 -10.65
N HIS A 24 5.50 3.91 -11.48
CA HIS A 24 6.24 5.13 -11.75
C HIS A 24 6.56 5.86 -10.44
N SER A 25 7.76 6.42 -10.38
CA SER A 25 8.23 7.19 -9.22
C SER A 25 8.06 8.68 -9.49
N VAL A 26 8.57 9.49 -8.57
CA VAL A 26 8.59 10.95 -8.65
C VAL A 26 10.04 11.41 -8.70
N LYS A 27 10.37 12.23 -9.69
CA LYS A 27 11.69 12.86 -9.86
C LYS A 27 11.49 14.33 -10.20
N ASP A 28 12.16 15.21 -9.47
CA ASP A 28 12.04 16.67 -9.64
C ASP A 28 10.58 17.15 -9.64
N SER A 29 9.78 16.63 -8.70
CA SER A 29 8.34 16.87 -8.55
C SER A 29 7.48 16.47 -9.76
N LYS A 30 8.01 15.68 -10.69
CA LYS A 30 7.32 15.18 -11.88
C LYS A 30 7.25 13.65 -11.86
N CYS A 31 6.22 13.11 -12.51
CA CYS A 31 6.11 11.67 -12.67
C CYS A 31 7.17 11.15 -13.66
N THR A 32 7.74 9.97 -13.41
CA THR A 32 8.71 9.35 -14.33
C THR A 32 8.07 8.75 -15.58
N CYS A 33 6.77 8.96 -15.82
CA CYS A 33 6.04 8.42 -16.98
C CYS A 33 6.12 9.27 -18.25
N ALA A 34 6.91 10.34 -18.24
CA ALA A 34 7.08 11.31 -19.32
C ALA A 34 5.81 12.10 -19.72
N ASN A 35 4.63 11.76 -19.21
CA ASN A 35 3.43 12.56 -19.39
C ASN A 35 3.48 13.83 -18.51
N LYS A 36 3.53 15.00 -19.17
CA LYS A 36 3.59 16.31 -18.50
C LYS A 36 2.33 16.64 -17.70
N ASP A 37 1.18 16.09 -18.10
CA ASP A 37 -0.12 16.33 -17.48
C ASP A 37 -0.59 15.16 -16.60
N CYS A 38 0.35 14.32 -16.15
CA CYS A 38 0.07 13.17 -15.31
C CYS A 38 -0.72 13.58 -14.06
N LYS A 39 -1.94 13.03 -13.92
CA LYS A 39 -2.83 13.29 -12.77
C LYS A 39 -2.53 12.39 -11.57
N SER A 40 -1.89 11.24 -11.80
CA SER A 40 -1.56 10.24 -10.78
C SER A 40 -0.05 10.13 -10.53
N ILE A 41 0.60 11.27 -10.28
CA ILE A 41 2.05 11.38 -10.11
C ILE A 41 2.56 10.34 -9.10
N GLY A 42 3.45 9.46 -9.54
CA GLY A 42 4.05 8.42 -8.69
C GLY A 42 3.12 7.27 -8.28
N LYS A 43 1.89 7.21 -8.83
CA LYS A 43 0.81 6.30 -8.42
C LYS A 43 0.15 5.57 -9.60
N HIS A 44 0.92 5.20 -10.62
CA HIS A 44 0.43 4.34 -11.69
C HIS A 44 1.54 3.40 -12.21
N SER A 45 1.15 2.24 -12.72
CA SER A 45 2.10 1.19 -13.08
C SER A 45 3.03 1.60 -14.23
N LYS A 46 4.27 1.08 -14.20
CA LYS A 46 5.21 1.11 -15.34
C LYS A 46 4.90 0.06 -16.41
N THR A 47 4.03 -0.92 -16.12
CA THR A 47 3.67 -2.00 -17.05
C THR A 47 2.21 -1.88 -17.47
N TYR A 48 1.88 -2.30 -18.69
CA TYR A 48 0.53 -2.23 -19.25
C TYR A 48 -0.50 -2.98 -18.40
N ASN A 49 -0.14 -4.15 -17.87
CA ASN A 49 -1.01 -4.98 -17.03
C ASN A 49 -0.87 -4.71 -15.52
N GLY A 50 -0.07 -3.73 -15.09
CA GLY A 50 0.11 -3.28 -13.71
C GLY A 50 -0.19 -4.29 -12.60
N LEU A 51 -1.28 -4.04 -11.86
CA LEU A 51 -1.76 -4.89 -10.77
C LEU A 51 -1.94 -6.36 -11.17
N MET A 52 -2.43 -6.64 -12.38
CA MET A 52 -2.62 -8.01 -12.88
C MET A 52 -1.30 -8.77 -13.07
N ASN A 53 -0.17 -8.05 -13.14
CA ASN A 53 1.18 -8.62 -13.17
C ASN A 53 1.87 -8.62 -11.80
N ALA A 54 1.17 -8.30 -10.71
CA ALA A 54 1.74 -8.34 -9.38
C ALA A 54 2.20 -9.77 -9.04
N THR A 55 3.41 -9.90 -8.52
CA THR A 55 4.02 -11.20 -8.28
C THR A 55 4.95 -11.19 -7.08
N ASN A 56 5.01 -12.32 -6.38
CA ASN A 56 6.01 -12.61 -5.35
C ASN A 56 7.07 -13.61 -5.84
N ASN A 57 7.07 -13.96 -7.14
CA ASN A 57 8.04 -14.87 -7.71
C ASN A 57 9.40 -14.17 -7.87
N ILE A 58 10.39 -14.59 -7.07
CA ILE A 58 11.74 -14.00 -7.05
C ILE A 58 12.41 -14.04 -8.44
N LYS A 59 12.20 -15.10 -9.22
CA LYS A 59 12.78 -15.22 -10.56
C LYS A 59 12.20 -14.15 -11.48
N THR A 60 10.88 -14.00 -11.51
CA THR A 60 10.20 -12.95 -12.29
C THR A 60 10.65 -11.55 -11.89
N ILE A 61 10.74 -11.27 -10.58
CA ILE A 61 11.22 -9.98 -10.05
C ILE A 61 12.65 -9.68 -10.52
N LYS A 62 13.53 -10.67 -10.50
CA LYS A 62 14.92 -10.55 -10.95
C LYS A 62 15.03 -10.33 -12.46
N GLU A 63 14.24 -11.06 -13.27
CA GLU A 63 14.17 -10.88 -14.72
C GLU A 63 13.68 -9.48 -15.10
N MET A 64 12.80 -8.89 -14.29
CA MET A 64 12.30 -7.52 -14.44
C MET A 64 13.16 -6.45 -13.75
N SER A 65 14.36 -6.77 -13.27
CA SER A 65 15.19 -5.87 -12.43
C SER A 65 15.35 -4.44 -12.98
N ASN A 66 15.50 -4.29 -14.30
CA ASN A 66 15.60 -2.97 -14.93
C ASN A 66 14.34 -2.10 -14.74
N LEU A 67 13.15 -2.70 -14.67
CA LEU A 67 11.90 -1.99 -14.42
C LEU A 67 11.76 -1.50 -12.98
N TRP A 68 12.57 -2.01 -12.06
CA TRP A 68 12.54 -1.63 -10.64
C TRP A 68 13.48 -0.46 -10.31
N ILE A 69 14.41 -0.15 -11.20
CA ILE A 69 15.27 1.04 -11.07
C ILE A 69 14.38 2.29 -11.16
N ASP A 70 14.56 3.21 -10.21
CA ASP A 70 13.77 4.44 -10.07
C ASP A 70 12.25 4.21 -10.09
N SER A 71 11.81 3.13 -9.44
CA SER A 71 10.39 2.76 -9.31
C SER A 71 9.90 2.95 -7.89
N ASN A 72 8.65 3.39 -7.80
CA ASN A 72 7.86 3.10 -6.62
C ASN A 72 7.45 1.62 -6.65
N ILE A 73 7.10 1.08 -5.49
CA ILE A 73 6.71 -0.31 -5.33
C ILE A 73 5.20 -0.34 -5.07
N GLY A 74 4.45 -1.01 -5.94
CA GLY A 74 3.06 -1.34 -5.69
C GLY A 74 2.95 -2.70 -5.01
N ILE A 75 2.13 -2.80 -3.96
CA ILE A 75 1.73 -4.08 -3.35
C ILE A 75 0.26 -4.33 -3.71
N ALA A 76 0.00 -5.43 -4.39
CA ALA A 76 -1.37 -5.90 -4.59
C ALA A 76 -1.97 -6.31 -3.25
N THR A 77 -3.14 -5.77 -2.90
CA THR A 77 -3.84 -6.17 -1.67
C THR A 77 -4.77 -7.36 -1.94
N GLY A 78 -5.44 -7.83 -0.89
CA GLY A 78 -6.33 -8.97 -0.99
C GLY A 78 -5.64 -10.32 -0.75
N ARG A 79 -6.28 -11.37 -1.25
CA ARG A 79 -5.86 -12.77 -1.09
C ARG A 79 -4.44 -13.01 -1.60
N VAL A 80 -4.05 -12.34 -2.68
CA VAL A 80 -2.76 -12.53 -3.36
C VAL A 80 -1.55 -12.14 -2.48
N SER A 81 -1.75 -11.27 -1.49
CA SER A 81 -0.73 -10.86 -0.52
C SER A 81 -1.12 -11.17 0.93
N GLY A 82 -2.29 -11.79 1.15
CA GLY A 82 -2.80 -12.12 2.48
C GLY A 82 -3.10 -10.91 3.37
N ILE A 83 -3.32 -9.73 2.79
CA ILE A 83 -3.56 -8.48 3.52
C ILE A 83 -4.77 -7.73 3.02
N VAL A 84 -5.39 -6.96 3.92
CA VAL A 84 -6.27 -5.84 3.59
C VAL A 84 -5.72 -4.58 4.24
N VAL A 85 -6.04 -3.41 3.69
CA VAL A 85 -5.51 -2.13 4.19
C VAL A 85 -6.63 -1.12 4.33
N LEU A 86 -6.73 -0.50 5.49
CA LEU A 86 -7.47 0.75 5.68
C LEU A 86 -6.50 1.90 5.37
N ASP A 87 -6.77 2.62 4.28
CA ASP A 87 -6.03 3.82 3.86
C ASP A 87 -6.80 5.06 4.31
N VAL A 88 -6.12 5.88 5.13
CA VAL A 88 -6.67 7.04 5.82
C VAL A 88 -6.01 8.29 5.25
N ASP A 89 -6.79 9.13 4.58
CA ASP A 89 -6.34 10.40 4.01
C ASP A 89 -6.81 11.59 4.87
N PRO A 90 -5.91 12.25 5.62
CA PRO A 90 -6.27 13.39 6.47
C PRO A 90 -6.67 14.63 5.66
N ARG A 91 -6.43 14.66 4.34
CA ARG A 91 -6.85 15.79 3.50
C ARG A 91 -8.36 15.85 3.28
N ASP A 92 -9.03 14.73 3.49
CA ASP A 92 -10.48 14.56 3.36
C ASP A 92 -11.11 14.19 4.72
N ASP A 93 -10.49 14.65 5.82
CA ASP A 93 -10.88 14.46 7.22
C ASP A 93 -10.91 12.98 7.70
N GLY A 94 -10.15 12.10 7.03
CA GLY A 94 -10.15 10.67 7.33
C GLY A 94 -9.63 10.32 8.72
N ASP A 95 -8.66 11.08 9.24
CA ASP A 95 -8.12 10.90 10.59
C ASP A 95 -9.15 11.27 11.66
N GLU A 96 -9.87 12.37 11.49
CA GLU A 96 -10.95 12.75 12.38
C GLU A 96 -12.10 11.74 12.35
N LEU A 97 -12.50 11.33 11.16
CA LEU A 97 -13.54 10.32 11.01
C LEU A 97 -13.13 8.99 11.66
N LEU A 98 -11.87 8.58 11.51
CA LEU A 98 -11.37 7.38 12.17
C LEU A 98 -11.47 7.50 13.69
N ARG A 99 -11.14 8.66 14.28
CA ARG A 99 -11.31 8.90 15.73
C ARG A 99 -12.76 8.74 16.18
N VAL A 100 -13.70 9.27 15.40
CA VAL A 100 -15.14 9.12 15.69
C VAL A 100 -15.56 7.66 15.64
N LEU A 101 -15.14 6.92 14.61
CA LEU A 101 -15.47 5.50 14.45
C LEU A 101 -14.86 4.64 15.57
N THR A 102 -13.61 4.89 15.96
CA THR A 102 -12.98 4.14 17.06
C THR A 102 -13.61 4.45 18.42
N ALA A 103 -14.04 5.70 18.64
CA ALA A 103 -14.80 6.07 19.83
C ALA A 103 -16.21 5.46 19.87
N GLN A 104 -16.84 5.29 18.71
CA GLN A 104 -18.17 4.68 18.58
C GLN A 104 -18.14 3.16 18.74
N TYR A 105 -17.13 2.50 18.19
CA TYR A 105 -17.06 1.02 18.13
C TYR A 105 -15.99 0.45 19.06
N GLN A 106 -14.72 0.59 18.68
CA GLN A 106 -13.54 0.19 19.45
C GLN A 106 -12.28 0.72 18.75
N ASP A 107 -11.19 0.84 19.51
CA ASP A 107 -9.87 1.17 18.96
C ASP A 107 -9.42 0.16 17.90
N LEU A 108 -8.62 0.64 16.94
CA LEU A 108 -7.91 -0.27 16.04
C LEU A 108 -6.88 -1.08 16.83
N PRO A 109 -6.79 -2.41 16.62
CA PRO A 109 -5.75 -3.20 17.24
C PRO A 109 -4.39 -2.75 16.73
N ARG A 110 -3.37 -2.91 17.58
CA ARG A 110 -1.98 -2.68 17.17
C ARG A 110 -1.65 -3.61 16.00
N THR A 111 -1.34 -3.02 14.85
CA THR A 111 -1.07 -3.76 13.60
C THR A 111 -0.06 -3.03 12.72
N VAL A 112 0.52 -3.72 11.74
CA VAL A 112 1.46 -3.13 10.78
C VAL A 112 0.89 -1.83 10.21
N THR A 113 1.67 -0.76 10.27
CA THR A 113 1.21 0.60 9.92
C THR A 113 2.27 1.34 9.11
N ALA A 114 1.86 1.92 7.98
CA ALA A 114 2.70 2.78 7.17
C ALA A 114 2.18 4.22 7.14
N LEU A 115 3.11 5.15 6.94
CA LEU A 115 2.89 6.58 6.79
C LEU A 115 3.14 6.94 5.33
N SER A 116 2.20 7.65 4.72
CA SER A 116 2.38 8.23 3.39
C SER A 116 3.14 9.56 3.47
N GLY A 117 3.77 9.95 2.36
CA GLY A 117 4.42 11.27 2.26
C GLY A 117 3.45 12.46 2.30
N GLY A 118 2.14 12.21 2.28
CA GLY A 118 1.09 13.23 2.38
C GLY A 118 0.47 13.35 3.78
N GLY A 119 0.95 12.60 4.76
CA GLY A 119 0.42 12.58 6.13
C GLY A 119 -0.63 11.48 6.40
N GLY A 120 -1.10 10.79 5.36
CA GLY A 120 -2.02 9.66 5.51
C GLY A 120 -1.40 8.40 6.10
N LEU A 121 -2.24 7.48 6.56
CA LEU A 121 -1.89 6.24 7.25
C LEU A 121 -2.46 5.04 6.51
N HIS A 122 -1.67 3.98 6.40
CA HIS A 122 -2.14 2.67 5.94
C HIS A 122 -2.08 1.70 7.11
N TYR A 123 -3.22 1.22 7.58
CA TYR A 123 -3.32 0.16 8.59
C TYR A 123 -3.55 -1.18 7.90
N TYR A 124 -2.61 -2.10 8.07
CA TYR A 124 -2.64 -3.41 7.41
C TYR A 124 -3.26 -4.43 8.35
N PHE A 125 -4.16 -5.26 7.85
CA PHE A 125 -4.75 -6.37 8.59
C PHE A 125 -4.59 -7.67 7.79
N LYS A 126 -4.69 -8.80 8.48
CA LYS A 126 -4.75 -10.11 7.82
C LYS A 126 -6.00 -10.18 6.93
N TYR A 127 -5.83 -10.67 5.71
CA TYR A 127 -6.96 -10.93 4.82
C TYR A 127 -7.91 -11.97 5.44
N PRO A 128 -9.22 -11.68 5.52
CA PRO A 128 -10.20 -12.59 6.12
C PRO A 128 -10.44 -13.81 5.22
N GLU A 129 -10.57 -15.00 5.81
CA GLU A 129 -10.76 -16.24 5.05
C GLU A 129 -12.07 -16.24 4.23
N SER A 130 -13.09 -15.54 4.73
CA SER A 130 -14.37 -15.30 4.05
C SER A 130 -14.21 -14.52 2.75
N GLY A 131 -13.07 -13.85 2.56
CA GLY A 131 -12.87 -12.87 1.51
C GLY A 131 -13.58 -11.55 1.82
N ILE A 132 -13.10 -10.48 1.20
CA ILE A 132 -13.70 -9.14 1.28
C ILE A 132 -13.23 -8.32 0.09
N MET A 133 -14.15 -7.60 -0.57
CA MET A 133 -13.81 -6.76 -1.72
C MET A 133 -13.33 -5.37 -1.26
N SER A 134 -12.55 -4.72 -2.11
CA SER A 134 -12.17 -3.31 -1.91
C SER A 134 -13.40 -2.41 -1.92
N ARG A 135 -13.39 -1.37 -1.09
CA ARG A 135 -14.36 -0.27 -1.14
C ARG A 135 -13.64 1.06 -1.04
N ASN A 136 -13.59 1.77 -2.16
CA ASN A 136 -13.01 3.09 -2.24
C ASN A 136 -14.04 4.14 -1.85
N ALA A 137 -13.61 5.15 -1.10
CA ALA A 137 -14.41 6.22 -0.53
C ALA A 137 -15.68 5.69 0.17
N PHE A 138 -15.57 4.57 0.90
CA PHE A 138 -16.71 4.04 1.66
C PHE A 138 -17.16 5.03 2.75
N ARG A 139 -16.24 5.90 3.17
CA ARG A 139 -16.50 7.20 3.80
C ARG A 139 -15.48 8.23 3.28
N SER A 140 -15.75 9.52 3.49
CA SER A 140 -14.78 10.58 3.17
C SER A 140 -13.44 10.31 3.86
N GLY A 141 -12.35 10.40 3.10
CA GLY A 141 -11.00 10.17 3.60
C GLY A 141 -10.67 8.74 4.04
N LEU A 142 -11.56 7.77 3.82
CA LEU A 142 -11.32 6.36 4.14
C LEU A 142 -11.52 5.47 2.90
N ASP A 143 -10.45 4.80 2.52
CA ASP A 143 -10.43 3.76 1.50
C ASP A 143 -10.15 2.40 2.15
N PHE A 144 -10.82 1.36 1.66
CA PHE A 144 -10.53 -0.02 2.04
C PHE A 144 -9.99 -0.79 0.84
N LYS A 145 -8.73 -1.22 0.94
CA LYS A 145 -7.99 -1.91 -0.13
C LYS A 145 -7.90 -3.40 0.19
N SER A 146 -8.44 -4.23 -0.70
CA SER A 146 -8.45 -5.69 -0.62
C SER A 146 -8.24 -6.29 -2.02
N ASP A 147 -9.00 -7.32 -2.40
CA ASP A 147 -8.94 -7.93 -3.72
C ASP A 147 -9.14 -6.88 -4.83
N ASP A 148 -8.43 -7.08 -5.93
CA ASP A 148 -8.42 -6.22 -7.12
C ASP A 148 -8.00 -4.76 -6.90
N ASP A 149 -7.37 -4.45 -5.76
CA ASP A 149 -6.79 -3.14 -5.47
C ASP A 149 -5.35 -3.28 -4.95
N TRP A 150 -4.72 -2.16 -4.65
CA TRP A 150 -3.30 -2.11 -4.29
C TRP A 150 -2.94 -0.83 -3.54
N ILE A 151 -1.74 -0.82 -2.98
CA ILE A 151 -1.18 0.32 -2.27
C ILE A 151 0.27 0.59 -2.68
N ILE A 152 0.74 1.81 -2.45
CA ILE A 152 2.15 2.17 -2.54
C ILE A 152 2.87 1.68 -1.28
N ALA A 153 3.96 0.95 -1.46
CA ALA A 153 4.76 0.42 -0.35
C ALA A 153 5.68 1.48 0.26
N PRO A 154 6.02 1.36 1.56
CA PRO A 154 7.12 2.09 2.19
C PRO A 154 8.42 2.05 1.38
N GLN A 155 9.22 3.12 1.53
CA GLN A 155 10.40 3.49 0.76
C GLN A 155 10.13 3.95 -0.69
N SER A 156 8.86 4.08 -1.10
CA SER A 156 8.45 4.76 -2.32
C SER A 156 8.36 6.28 -2.13
N ILE A 157 8.45 7.06 -3.21
CA ILE A 157 8.41 8.53 -3.20
C ILE A 157 6.98 9.02 -3.49
N HIS A 158 6.41 9.82 -2.59
CA HIS A 158 5.13 10.49 -2.77
C HIS A 158 5.27 11.75 -3.63
N LYS A 159 4.18 12.24 -4.25
CA LYS A 159 4.18 13.47 -5.07
C LYS A 159 4.65 14.73 -4.31
N SER A 160 4.62 14.73 -2.98
CA SER A 160 5.17 15.80 -2.14
C SER A 160 6.70 15.80 -2.10
N GLY A 161 7.37 14.78 -2.61
CA GLY A 161 8.81 14.54 -2.45
C GLY A 161 9.16 13.72 -1.20
N GLN A 162 8.21 13.55 -0.27
CA GLN A 162 8.41 12.77 0.94
C GLN A 162 8.29 11.27 0.66
N THR A 163 9.00 10.47 1.46
CA THR A 163 9.04 9.01 1.31
C THR A 163 7.94 8.35 2.15
N TYR A 164 7.24 7.37 1.58
CA TYR A 164 6.41 6.43 2.34
C TYR A 164 7.30 5.69 3.34
N LYS A 165 6.88 5.49 4.58
CA LYS A 165 7.71 4.82 5.60
C LYS A 165 6.86 3.95 6.50
N TRP A 166 7.44 2.90 7.07
CA TRP A 166 6.81 2.24 8.21
C TRP A 166 6.73 3.21 9.38
N GLN A 167 5.64 3.17 10.13
CA GLN A 167 5.62 3.79 11.45
C GLN A 167 6.64 3.07 12.34
N GLU A 168 7.34 3.83 13.20
CA GLU A 168 8.44 3.32 14.02
C GLU A 168 7.98 2.18 14.94
N GLY A 169 8.53 0.98 14.75
CA GLY A 169 8.17 -0.24 15.50
C GLY A 169 6.88 -0.92 15.01
N PHE A 170 6.39 -0.57 13.82
CA PHE A 170 5.16 -1.09 13.21
C PHE A 170 5.40 -1.65 11.79
N SER A 171 6.64 -2.02 11.45
CA SER A 171 6.89 -2.73 10.19
C SER A 171 6.44 -4.20 10.28
N PRO A 172 6.27 -4.90 9.13
CA PRO A 172 5.99 -6.33 9.11
C PRO A 172 7.07 -7.20 9.80
N SER A 173 8.27 -6.66 10.01
CA SER A 173 9.35 -7.33 10.75
C SER A 173 9.31 -7.05 12.26
N ASP A 174 8.59 -6.01 12.70
CA ASP A 174 8.51 -5.62 14.11
C ASP A 174 7.29 -6.20 14.82
N ILE A 175 6.14 -6.28 14.11
CA ILE A 175 4.87 -6.73 14.67
C ILE A 175 4.08 -7.59 13.66
N PRO A 176 3.25 -8.53 14.14
CA PRO A 176 2.36 -9.28 13.27
C PRO A 176 1.21 -8.41 12.73
N LEU A 177 0.59 -8.87 11.65
CA LEU A 177 -0.70 -8.37 11.20
C LEU A 177 -1.80 -8.76 12.21
N ALA A 178 -2.59 -7.79 12.64
CA ALA A 178 -3.80 -8.06 13.42
C ALA A 178 -4.93 -8.60 12.53
N LEU A 179 -5.93 -9.22 13.16
CA LEU A 179 -7.19 -9.54 12.49
C LEU A 179 -7.96 -8.26 12.17
N LEU A 180 -8.71 -8.28 11.06
CA LEU A 180 -9.61 -7.18 10.71
C LEU A 180 -10.69 -7.05 11.80
N PRO A 181 -10.85 -5.87 12.44
CA PRO A 181 -11.88 -5.68 13.46
C PRO A 181 -13.28 -5.91 12.89
N GLU A 182 -14.13 -6.60 13.64
CA GLU A 182 -15.48 -6.97 13.20
C GLU A 182 -16.32 -5.74 12.84
N TRP A 183 -16.20 -4.65 13.59
CA TRP A 183 -16.92 -3.41 13.30
C TRP A 183 -16.54 -2.81 11.95
N LEU A 184 -15.24 -2.86 11.60
CA LEU A 184 -14.74 -2.34 10.34
C LEU A 184 -15.17 -3.26 9.19
N HIS A 185 -15.07 -4.58 9.38
CA HIS A 185 -15.61 -5.57 8.44
C HIS A 185 -17.09 -5.28 8.14
N ASN A 186 -17.92 -5.15 9.17
CA ASN A 186 -19.36 -4.90 9.03
C ASN A 186 -19.65 -3.56 8.33
N LEU A 187 -18.88 -2.52 8.63
CA LEU A 187 -19.00 -1.21 7.99
C LEU A 187 -18.67 -1.25 6.49
N ILE A 188 -17.74 -2.13 6.09
CA ILE A 188 -17.36 -2.33 4.68
C ILE A 188 -18.38 -3.21 3.97
N THR A 189 -18.98 -4.19 4.64
CA THR A 189 -19.92 -5.13 4.00
C THR A 189 -21.38 -4.68 4.02
N SER A 190 -21.73 -3.67 4.81
CA SER A 190 -23.07 -3.03 4.80
C SER A 190 -23.33 -2.28 3.50
#